data_AF-A0A0D6QJG2-F1
#
_entry.id   AF-A0A0D6QJG2-F1
#
_cell.length_a   1.000
_cell.length_b   1.000
_cell.length_c   1.000
_cell.angle_alpha   90.00
_cell.angle_beta   90.00
_cell.angle_gamma   90.00
#
_symmetry.space_group_name_H-M   'P 1'
#
loop_
_entity.id
_entity.type
_entity.pdbx_description
1 polymer ?
#
loop_
_entity_poly.entity_id
_entity_poly.type
_entity_poly.pdbx_seq_one_letter_code
_entity_poly.pdbx_strand_id
1 'polypeptide(L)'
;MRPGHPAAAAGKVRAPVRAGARGDVLLAWALDRDGRKVNAGRLDPADRRRLAPFTCLGCGEPLVPHLGRVRARHFAHAPGSACPLTAPETALHLDAKERLLALCADAFERRRTVTVLARCPSCRRLAPRDLAAEGDAAAAEGAVGPLRADVLVLRAGSPALAIEVLVTHAVEAEKEAALAAAGVPAVEIDAREEWERAEPDGAVAIVPVRSLGFPACPACAAGARADADRALGGEAAEIAELEAYRARGLLGPALRTPVPAATPGTAPAPAEEPDAPFSEAERAELRARFSCPDCGGAAIAFGARIARHPCPGRPSRPIAWRGYDGARIELTWWKRPAGPAPRR
;
A
#
# COMPACT_ATOMS: atom_id res chain seq x y z
N MET A 1 -38.28 17.55 32.63
CA MET A 1 -36.90 17.02 32.61
C MET A 1 -36.81 15.87 31.61
N ARG A 2 -36.17 16.12 30.47
CA ARG A 2 -35.65 15.09 29.54
C ARG A 2 -34.25 15.57 29.13
N PRO A 3 -33.21 14.74 29.24
CA PRO A 3 -31.83 15.18 29.06
C PRO A 3 -31.54 15.39 27.57
N GLY A 4 -30.92 16.52 27.25
CA GLY A 4 -30.45 16.84 25.90
C GLY A 4 -29.23 15.99 25.53
N HIS A 5 -29.28 15.38 24.35
CA HIS A 5 -28.11 14.81 23.70
C HIS A 5 -27.28 15.94 23.08
N PRO A 6 -25.96 16.02 23.34
CA PRO A 6 -25.09 16.92 22.62
C PRO A 6 -24.86 16.36 21.21
N ALA A 7 -25.14 17.18 20.19
CA ALA A 7 -24.82 16.86 18.81
C ALA A 7 -23.29 16.82 18.64
N ALA A 8 -22.77 15.64 18.30
CA ALA A 8 -21.38 15.46 17.92
C ALA A 8 -21.09 16.22 16.61
N ALA A 9 -20.11 17.12 16.65
CA ALA A 9 -19.63 17.84 15.49
C ALA A 9 -18.92 16.86 14.54
N ALA A 10 -19.60 16.47 13.47
CA ALA A 10 -18.99 15.74 12.36
C ALA A 10 -17.96 16.65 11.67
N GLY A 11 -16.67 16.36 11.87
CA GLY A 11 -15.58 16.97 11.13
C GLY A 11 -15.76 16.73 9.64
N LYS A 12 -16.06 17.79 8.89
CA LYS A 12 -16.19 17.73 7.43
C LYS A 12 -14.81 17.44 6.84
N VAL A 13 -14.61 16.21 6.36
CA VAL A 13 -13.50 15.87 5.46
C VAL A 13 -13.63 16.77 4.23
N ARG A 14 -12.66 17.67 4.02
CA ARG A 14 -12.64 18.57 2.87
C ARG A 14 -12.34 17.77 1.60
N ALA A 15 -13.13 18.02 0.56
CA ALA A 15 -13.06 17.40 -0.75
C ALA A 15 -11.68 17.58 -1.44
N PRO A 16 -11.28 16.64 -2.31
CA PRO A 16 -10.04 16.74 -3.09
C PRO A 16 -10.03 18.00 -3.96
N VAL A 17 -8.84 18.57 -4.15
CA VAL A 17 -8.59 19.71 -5.03
C VAL A 17 -8.88 19.25 -6.46
N ARG A 18 -9.95 19.78 -7.07
CA ARG A 18 -10.24 19.54 -8.48
C ARG A 18 -9.17 20.23 -9.33
N ALA A 19 -8.49 19.47 -10.18
CA ALA A 19 -7.77 20.02 -11.32
C ALA A 19 -8.80 20.74 -12.23
N GLY A 20 -8.64 22.06 -12.37
CA GLY A 20 -9.51 22.88 -13.20
C GLY A 20 -9.30 22.57 -14.69
N ALA A 21 -10.38 22.63 -15.47
CA ALA A 21 -10.33 22.59 -16.92
C ALA A 21 -9.40 23.69 -17.47
N ARG A 22 -8.55 23.32 -18.45
CA ARG A 22 -7.62 24.14 -19.25
C ARG A 22 -7.67 25.65 -18.95
N GLY A 23 -6.67 26.17 -18.23
CA GLY A 23 -6.50 27.62 -18.10
C GLY A 23 -5.47 28.05 -17.06
N ASP A 24 -5.70 27.75 -15.79
CA ASP A 24 -4.89 28.32 -14.70
C ASP A 24 -4.43 27.20 -13.75
N VAL A 25 -3.22 26.68 -13.94
CA VAL A 25 -2.52 25.98 -12.85
C VAL A 25 -2.08 27.07 -11.86
N LEU A 26 -2.54 26.98 -10.62
CA LEU A 26 -2.37 28.00 -9.61
C LEU A 26 -1.53 27.46 -8.46
N LEU A 27 -0.47 28.19 -8.10
CA LEU A 27 0.48 27.78 -7.07
C LEU A 27 -0.20 27.56 -5.72
N ALA A 28 -0.21 26.31 -5.23
CA ALA A 28 -0.87 25.93 -3.99
C ALA A 28 0.01 26.14 -2.74
N TRP A 29 1.33 26.25 -2.91
CA TRP A 29 2.30 26.29 -1.81
C TRP A 29 3.13 27.57 -1.76
N ALA A 30 3.45 28.01 -0.55
CA ALA A 30 4.37 29.12 -0.26
C ALA A 30 5.17 28.84 1.02
N LEU A 31 6.22 29.62 1.27
CA LEU A 31 6.83 29.72 2.59
C LEU A 31 6.16 30.85 3.36
N ASP A 32 5.90 30.65 4.65
CA ASP A 32 5.46 31.71 5.56
C ASP A 32 6.64 32.53 6.10
N ARG A 33 6.34 33.49 6.98
CA ARG A 33 7.35 34.38 7.57
C ARG A 33 8.45 33.67 8.37
N ASP A 34 8.17 32.46 8.85
CA ASP A 34 9.10 31.64 9.62
C ASP A 34 9.82 30.63 8.72
N GLY A 35 9.61 30.71 7.40
CA GLY A 35 10.17 29.78 6.42
C GLY A 35 9.47 28.43 6.39
N ARG A 36 8.26 28.29 6.97
CA ARG A 36 7.50 27.04 6.94
C ARG A 36 6.63 26.94 5.71
N LYS A 37 6.55 25.75 5.11
CA LYS A 37 5.68 25.48 3.97
C LYS A 37 4.22 25.54 4.38
N VAL A 38 3.43 26.30 3.64
CA VAL A 38 1.97 26.45 3.85
C VAL A 38 1.21 26.16 2.56
N ASN A 39 0.08 25.47 2.69
CA ASN A 39 -0.81 25.18 1.57
C ASN A 39 -2.03 26.13 1.59
N ALA A 40 -2.30 26.82 0.47
CA ALA A 40 -3.39 27.78 0.34
C ALA A 40 -4.77 27.16 0.59
N GLY A 41 -4.98 25.89 0.22
CA GLY A 41 -6.21 25.14 0.46
C GLY A 41 -6.49 24.89 1.96
N ARG A 42 -5.43 24.80 2.77
CA ARG A 42 -5.49 24.58 4.23
C ARG A 42 -5.35 25.87 5.05
N LEU A 43 -4.86 26.96 4.45
CA LEU A 43 -4.69 28.24 5.13
C LEU A 43 -6.04 28.83 5.57
N ASP A 44 -6.18 29.12 6.87
CA ASP A 44 -7.31 29.86 7.40
C ASP A 44 -7.16 31.36 7.05
N PRO A 45 -8.18 32.02 6.46
CA PRO A 45 -8.15 33.47 6.24
C PRO A 45 -7.81 34.31 7.47
N ALA A 46 -8.15 33.86 8.68
CA ALA A 46 -7.81 34.55 9.93
C ALA A 46 -6.30 34.57 10.20
N ASP A 47 -5.58 33.54 9.78
CA ASP A 47 -4.12 33.43 9.98
C ASP A 47 -3.30 34.18 8.93
N ARG A 48 -3.93 34.66 7.84
CA ARG A 48 -3.26 35.30 6.70
C ARG A 48 -2.26 36.38 7.12
N ARG A 49 -2.67 37.30 8.01
CA ARG A 49 -1.82 38.42 8.45
C ARG A 49 -0.70 37.97 9.39
N ARG A 50 -0.98 36.98 10.23
CA ARG A 50 -0.04 36.45 11.22
C ARG A 50 1.12 35.71 10.58
N LEU A 51 0.84 34.95 9.52
CA LEU A 51 1.80 34.11 8.80
C LEU A 51 2.51 34.85 7.66
N ALA A 52 2.03 36.02 7.23
CA ALA A 52 2.69 36.83 6.22
C ALA A 52 4.03 37.44 6.72
N PRO A 53 4.99 37.74 5.82
CA PRO A 53 4.91 37.62 4.35
C PRO A 53 4.94 36.17 3.86
N PHE A 54 4.38 35.93 2.68
CA PHE A 54 4.50 34.66 1.99
C PHE A 54 5.51 34.80 0.85
N THR A 55 6.39 33.82 0.67
CA THR A 55 7.40 33.83 -0.39
C THR A 55 7.35 32.57 -1.24
N CYS A 56 7.74 32.73 -2.51
CA CYS A 56 7.76 31.66 -3.49
C CYS A 56 8.87 30.64 -3.21
N LEU A 57 8.55 29.34 -3.31
CA LEU A 57 9.53 28.26 -3.11
C LEU A 57 10.61 28.25 -4.20
N GLY A 58 10.32 28.78 -5.39
CA GLY A 58 11.26 28.77 -6.52
C GLY A 58 12.18 29.99 -6.56
N CYS A 59 11.62 31.20 -6.52
CA CYS A 59 12.39 32.45 -6.68
C CYS A 59 12.55 33.26 -5.39
N GLY A 60 11.84 32.92 -4.32
CA GLY A 60 11.83 33.70 -3.07
C GLY A 60 11.03 35.02 -3.14
N GLU A 61 10.47 35.39 -4.29
CA GLU A 61 9.69 36.62 -4.43
C GLU A 61 8.42 36.60 -3.54
N PRO A 62 7.94 37.78 -3.08
CA PRO A 62 6.70 37.88 -2.34
C PRO A 62 5.49 37.37 -3.12
N LEU A 63 4.62 36.65 -2.43
CA LEU A 63 3.38 36.10 -2.97
C LEU A 63 2.14 36.71 -2.29
N VAL A 64 1.08 36.87 -3.07
CA VAL A 64 -0.23 37.31 -2.59
C VAL A 64 -1.15 36.09 -2.41
N PRO A 65 -1.66 35.82 -1.21
CA PRO A 65 -2.61 34.73 -1.00
C PRO A 65 -4.02 35.12 -1.46
N HIS A 66 -4.58 34.33 -2.37
CA HIS A 66 -5.96 34.41 -2.86
C HIS A 66 -6.81 33.33 -2.19
N LEU A 67 -7.43 33.68 -1.05
CA LEU A 67 -8.18 32.73 -0.20
C LEU A 67 -9.71 32.81 -0.40
N GLY A 68 -10.13 33.19 -1.62
CA GLY A 68 -11.53 33.36 -1.98
C GLY A 68 -12.35 32.07 -1.79
N ARG A 69 -13.68 32.23 -1.72
CA ARG A 69 -14.62 31.10 -1.62
C ARG A 69 -15.05 30.55 -2.98
N VAL A 70 -14.85 31.32 -4.05
CA VAL A 70 -15.35 31.00 -5.40
C VAL A 70 -14.29 30.29 -6.25
N ARG A 71 -13.06 30.81 -6.26
CA ARG A 71 -11.92 30.21 -6.98
C ARG A 71 -11.11 29.32 -6.03
N ALA A 72 -10.39 28.36 -6.61
CA ALA A 72 -9.42 27.56 -5.87
C ALA A 72 -8.45 28.49 -5.13
N ARG A 73 -8.18 28.18 -3.87
CA ARG A 73 -7.27 28.96 -3.05
C ARG A 73 -5.84 28.74 -3.53
N HIS A 74 -5.10 29.82 -3.73
CA HIS A 74 -3.75 29.78 -4.29
C HIS A 74 -2.93 30.99 -3.85
N PHE A 75 -1.65 30.96 -4.17
CA PHE A 75 -0.73 32.08 -4.10
C PHE A 75 -0.44 32.60 -5.51
N ALA A 76 -0.27 33.92 -5.65
CA ALA A 76 0.04 34.55 -6.93
C ALA A 76 1.25 35.46 -6.81
N HIS A 77 2.11 35.45 -7.83
CA HIS A 77 3.14 36.45 -8.02
C HIS A 77 2.53 37.80 -8.40
N ALA A 78 3.30 38.88 -8.23
CA ALA A 78 2.94 40.16 -8.85
C ALA A 78 2.93 40.04 -10.38
N PRO A 79 2.08 40.79 -11.09
CA PRO A 79 2.10 40.85 -12.55
C PRO A 79 3.51 41.20 -13.06
N GLY A 80 3.99 40.46 -14.07
CA GLY A 80 5.31 40.67 -14.67
C GLY A 80 6.47 39.92 -14.00
N SER A 81 6.22 39.07 -12.98
CA SER A 81 7.25 38.17 -12.45
C SER A 81 7.78 37.24 -13.54
N ALA A 82 9.10 37.04 -13.55
CA ALA A 82 9.80 36.11 -14.45
C ALA A 82 10.04 34.74 -13.81
N CYS A 83 9.38 34.44 -12.68
CA CYS A 83 9.56 33.18 -11.98
C CYS A 83 9.14 31.99 -12.86
N PRO A 84 9.95 30.92 -12.98
CA PRO A 84 9.56 29.72 -13.72
C PRO A 84 8.27 29.06 -13.21
N LEU A 85 7.88 29.30 -11.95
CA LEU A 85 6.63 28.82 -11.36
C LEU A 85 5.39 29.63 -11.79
N THR A 86 5.55 30.66 -12.62
CA THR A 86 4.41 31.22 -13.37
C THR A 86 4.07 30.36 -14.58
N ALA A 87 4.95 29.45 -15.02
CA ALA A 87 4.63 28.46 -16.04
C ALA A 87 3.78 27.33 -15.43
N PRO A 88 2.63 26.99 -16.04
CA PRO A 88 1.70 26.00 -15.49
C PRO A 88 2.32 24.64 -15.20
N GLU A 89 3.20 24.15 -16.06
CA GLU A 89 3.80 22.82 -15.90
C GLU A 89 4.70 22.75 -14.67
N THR A 90 5.56 23.76 -14.48
CA THR A 90 6.45 23.85 -13.32
C THR A 90 5.67 24.01 -12.02
N ALA A 91 4.60 24.81 -12.03
CA ALA A 91 3.72 24.98 -10.88
C ALA A 91 3.01 23.65 -10.52
N LEU A 92 2.53 22.91 -11.52
CA LEU A 92 1.85 21.64 -11.32
C LEU A 92 2.79 20.57 -10.75
N HIS A 93 4.02 20.49 -11.27
CA HIS A 93 5.06 19.60 -10.76
C HIS A 93 5.37 19.89 -9.29
N LEU A 94 5.59 21.17 -8.97
CA LEU A 94 5.84 21.60 -7.60
C LEU A 94 4.67 21.27 -6.68
N ASP A 95 3.44 21.59 -7.07
CA ASP A 95 2.26 21.38 -6.24
C ASP A 95 2.03 19.88 -5.94
N ALA A 96 2.21 19.02 -6.94
CA ALA A 96 2.12 17.57 -6.78
C ALA A 96 3.23 17.04 -5.88
N LYS A 97 4.48 17.47 -6.08
CA LYS A 97 5.63 17.09 -5.24
C LYS A 97 5.43 17.49 -3.78
N GLU A 98 5.02 18.72 -3.51
CA GLU A 98 4.76 19.19 -2.15
C GLU A 98 3.55 18.48 -1.52
N ARG A 99 2.52 18.15 -2.32
CA ARG A 99 1.39 17.35 -1.85
C ARG A 99 1.82 15.93 -1.45
N LEU A 100 2.68 15.29 -2.24
CA LEU A 100 3.25 13.98 -1.94
C LEU A 100 4.07 14.01 -0.64
N LEU A 101 4.94 15.01 -0.46
CA LEU A 101 5.71 15.17 0.78
C LEU A 101 4.80 15.32 2.01
N ALA A 102 3.72 16.09 1.89
CA ALA A 102 2.74 16.23 2.95
C ALA A 102 1.99 14.92 3.25
N LEU A 103 1.67 14.11 2.23
CA LEU A 103 1.08 12.79 2.41
C LEU A 103 2.05 11.82 3.09
N CYS A 104 3.33 11.83 2.71
CA CYS A 104 4.38 11.08 3.39
C CYS A 104 4.46 11.43 4.87
N ALA A 105 4.53 12.72 5.20
CA ALA A 105 4.54 13.18 6.60
C ALA A 105 3.29 12.74 7.37
N ASP A 106 2.10 12.94 6.79
CA ASP A 106 0.84 12.48 7.40
C ASP A 106 0.81 10.95 7.64
N ALA A 107 1.41 10.16 6.74
CA ALA A 107 1.51 8.71 6.87
C ALA A 107 2.49 8.29 7.97
N PHE A 108 3.71 8.84 7.98
CA PHE A 108 4.76 8.47 8.93
C PHE A 108 4.41 8.90 10.36
N GLU A 109 3.74 10.04 10.51
CA GLU A 109 3.24 10.54 11.79
C GLU A 109 1.89 9.92 12.18
N ARG A 110 1.40 8.93 11.42
CA ARG A 110 0.15 8.19 11.65
C ARG A 110 -1.10 9.07 11.76
N ARG A 111 -1.06 10.27 11.16
CA ARG A 111 -2.21 11.18 11.07
C ARG A 111 -3.22 10.75 10.01
N ARG A 112 -2.77 9.98 9.02
CA ARG A 112 -3.59 9.50 7.91
C ARG A 112 -3.05 8.19 7.37
N THR A 113 -3.92 7.26 7.02
CA THR A 113 -3.55 6.10 6.21
C THR A 113 -3.35 6.53 4.77
N VAL A 114 -2.14 6.35 4.24
CA VAL A 114 -1.82 6.63 2.84
C VAL A 114 -1.35 5.34 2.19
N THR A 115 -2.02 4.96 1.11
CA THR A 115 -1.68 3.77 0.32
C THR A 115 -1.06 4.21 -0.99
N VAL A 116 0.11 3.68 -1.35
CA VAL A 116 0.64 3.76 -2.71
C VAL A 116 0.18 2.52 -3.46
N LEU A 117 -0.50 2.71 -4.59
CA LEU A 117 -0.83 1.58 -5.47
C LEU A 117 0.39 1.28 -6.35
N ALA A 118 0.65 0.00 -6.63
CA ALA A 118 1.70 -0.43 -7.55
C ALA A 118 1.14 -1.44 -8.55
N ARG A 119 1.47 -1.28 -9.84
CA ARG A 119 1.08 -2.24 -10.87
C ARG A 119 1.94 -3.49 -10.77
N CYS A 120 1.30 -4.66 -10.67
CA CYS A 120 2.00 -5.93 -10.77
C CYS A 120 2.71 -6.04 -12.14
N PRO A 121 4.00 -6.40 -12.19
CA PRO A 121 4.70 -6.59 -13.45
C PRO A 121 4.09 -7.72 -14.30
N SER A 122 3.51 -8.75 -13.68
CA SER A 122 2.97 -9.92 -14.38
C SER A 122 1.52 -9.73 -14.86
N CYS A 123 0.61 -9.26 -13.99
CA CYS A 123 -0.82 -9.20 -14.32
C CYS A 123 -1.39 -7.77 -14.41
N ARG A 124 -0.55 -6.74 -14.22
CA ARG A 124 -0.90 -5.31 -14.32
C ARG A 124 -1.96 -4.80 -13.34
N ARG A 125 -2.54 -5.66 -12.49
CA ARG A 125 -3.44 -5.27 -11.40
C ARG A 125 -2.72 -4.35 -10.42
N LEU A 126 -3.46 -3.38 -9.88
CA LEU A 126 -2.97 -2.51 -8.82
C LEU A 126 -2.99 -3.27 -7.49
N ALA A 127 -1.85 -3.34 -6.84
CA ALA A 127 -1.68 -3.89 -5.51
C ALA A 127 -1.43 -2.73 -4.52
N PRO A 128 -2.16 -2.67 -3.39
CA PRO A 128 -1.95 -1.64 -2.39
C PRO A 128 -0.66 -1.88 -1.61
N ARG A 129 0.03 -0.78 -1.26
CA ARG A 129 1.21 -0.72 -0.40
C ARG A 129 0.96 0.35 0.65
N ASP A 130 1.04 0.02 1.93
CA ASP A 130 0.95 1.03 3.00
C ASP A 130 2.21 1.89 3.00
N LEU A 131 2.08 3.20 2.79
CA LEU A 131 3.24 4.10 2.70
C LEU A 131 4.05 4.13 4.01
N ALA A 132 3.39 4.04 5.17
CA ALA A 132 4.06 3.96 6.46
C ALA A 132 4.81 2.63 6.67
N ALA A 133 4.50 1.63 5.85
CA ALA A 133 5.19 0.35 5.79
C ALA A 133 6.37 0.34 4.82
N GLU A 134 6.45 1.31 3.90
CA GLU A 134 7.56 1.45 2.95
C GLU A 134 8.70 2.25 3.57
N GLY A 135 8.42 3.30 4.36
CA GLY A 135 9.45 4.13 4.99
C GLY A 135 9.02 4.89 6.25
N ASP A 136 9.95 5.71 6.75
CA ASP A 136 9.82 6.54 7.96
C ASP A 136 10.21 8.02 7.74
N ALA A 137 10.80 8.34 6.59
CA ALA A 137 11.12 9.70 6.19
C ALA A 137 10.93 9.90 4.68
N ALA A 138 10.78 11.15 4.24
CA ALA A 138 10.74 11.51 2.83
C ALA A 138 11.58 12.76 2.56
N ALA A 139 12.28 12.76 1.43
CA ALA A 139 13.08 13.88 0.95
C ALA A 139 12.58 14.34 -0.42
N ALA A 140 12.56 15.65 -0.64
CA ALA A 140 12.39 16.23 -1.97
C ALA A 140 13.71 16.11 -2.74
N GLU A 141 13.66 15.79 -4.04
CA GLU A 141 14.86 15.71 -4.89
C GLU A 141 15.92 14.73 -4.34
N GLY A 142 15.46 13.63 -3.74
CA GLY A 142 16.32 12.70 -3.00
C GLY A 142 17.22 11.89 -3.92
N ALA A 143 18.49 11.73 -3.53
CA ALA A 143 19.47 11.04 -4.34
C ALA A 143 19.27 9.51 -4.34
N VAL A 144 19.28 8.90 -5.53
CA VAL A 144 19.31 7.44 -5.74
C VAL A 144 20.41 7.13 -6.75
N GLY A 145 21.60 6.80 -6.24
CA GLY A 145 22.79 6.66 -7.09
C GLY A 145 23.05 7.98 -7.87
N PRO A 146 23.13 7.95 -9.22
CA PRO A 146 23.32 9.15 -10.02
C PRO A 146 22.05 10.00 -10.21
N LEU A 147 20.88 9.53 -9.75
CA LEU A 147 19.59 10.19 -9.98
C LEU A 147 19.08 10.98 -8.80
N ARG A 148 18.12 11.85 -9.10
CA ARG A 148 17.27 12.51 -8.11
C ARG A 148 15.82 12.14 -8.37
N ALA A 149 15.17 11.60 -7.36
CA ALA A 149 13.76 11.35 -7.36
C ALA A 149 13.00 12.58 -6.83
N ASP A 150 11.87 12.92 -7.46
CA ASP A 150 11.06 14.08 -7.06
C ASP A 150 10.67 13.99 -5.57
N VAL A 151 10.21 12.81 -5.15
CA VAL A 151 10.07 12.42 -3.73
C VAL A 151 10.73 11.07 -3.51
N LEU A 152 11.67 11.02 -2.58
CA LEU A 152 12.32 9.79 -2.14
C LEU A 152 11.85 9.43 -0.73
N VAL A 153 11.21 8.28 -0.60
CA VAL A 153 10.90 7.66 0.69
C VAL A 153 12.12 6.89 1.17
N LEU A 154 12.48 7.13 2.43
CA LEU A 154 13.59 6.49 3.11
C LEU A 154 13.07 5.57 4.21
N ARG A 155 13.82 4.50 4.48
CA ARG A 155 13.64 3.61 5.62
C ARG A 155 14.96 3.53 6.38
N ALA A 156 14.96 3.99 7.62
CA ALA A 156 16.17 4.06 8.44
C ALA A 156 17.35 4.73 7.69
N GLY A 157 17.06 5.78 6.90
CA GLY A 157 18.05 6.53 6.12
C GLY A 157 18.40 5.95 4.74
N SER A 158 17.93 4.75 4.40
CA SER A 158 18.18 4.10 3.10
C SER A 158 17.04 4.34 2.12
N PRO A 159 17.30 4.55 0.80
CA PRO A 159 16.28 4.61 -0.25
C PRO A 159 15.35 3.39 -0.23
N ALA A 160 14.04 3.61 -0.17
CA ALA A 160 13.03 2.54 -0.09
C ALA A 160 11.98 2.60 -1.21
N LEU A 161 11.55 3.81 -1.62
CA LEU A 161 10.60 4.00 -2.71
C LEU A 161 10.80 5.38 -3.34
N ALA A 162 10.90 5.44 -4.66
CA ALA A 162 10.86 6.69 -5.40
C ALA A 162 9.45 6.99 -5.91
N ILE A 163 9.05 8.26 -5.87
CA ILE A 163 7.81 8.76 -6.45
C ILE A 163 8.17 9.89 -7.41
N GLU A 164 7.95 9.67 -8.70
CA GLU A 164 8.19 10.63 -9.77
C GLU A 164 6.89 11.34 -10.17
N VAL A 165 7.00 12.60 -10.55
CA VAL A 165 5.90 13.46 -10.98
C VAL A 165 6.03 13.76 -12.47
N LEU A 166 5.15 13.16 -13.27
CA LEU A 166 5.00 13.43 -14.68
C LEU A 166 4.10 14.65 -14.90
N VAL A 167 4.56 15.61 -15.70
CA VAL A 167 3.73 16.68 -16.25
C VAL A 167 3.71 16.66 -17.77
N THR A 168 4.85 16.54 -18.45
CA THR A 168 4.90 16.45 -19.92
C THR A 168 5.77 15.31 -20.44
N HIS A 169 6.93 15.08 -19.83
CA HIS A 169 7.89 14.07 -20.26
C HIS A 169 7.94 12.92 -19.27
N ALA A 170 7.67 11.71 -19.75
CA ALA A 170 7.78 10.49 -18.96
C ALA A 170 9.21 10.27 -18.46
N VAL A 171 9.34 9.56 -17.34
CA VAL A 171 10.62 9.04 -16.83
C VAL A 171 11.37 8.33 -17.95
N GLU A 172 12.54 8.85 -18.29
CA GLU A 172 13.40 8.34 -19.36
C GLU A 172 14.02 6.99 -19.01
N ALA A 173 14.38 6.18 -20.01
CA ALA A 173 14.90 4.82 -19.81
C ALA A 173 16.16 4.77 -18.92
N GLU A 174 16.98 5.83 -18.94
CA GLU A 174 18.15 5.98 -18.07
C GLU A 174 17.75 6.04 -16.59
N LYS A 175 16.63 6.72 -16.29
CA LYS A 175 16.10 6.80 -14.93
C LYS A 175 15.73 5.42 -14.37
N GLU A 176 15.07 4.63 -15.20
CA GLU A 176 14.62 3.29 -14.85
C GLU A 176 15.80 2.36 -14.59
N ALA A 177 16.82 2.41 -15.44
CA ALA A 177 18.02 1.58 -15.31
C ALA A 177 18.75 1.84 -13.99
N ALA A 178 18.89 3.11 -13.60
CA ALA A 178 19.57 3.47 -12.36
C ALA A 178 18.73 3.17 -11.11
N LEU A 179 17.40 3.33 -11.15
CA LEU A 179 16.50 2.86 -10.07
C LEU A 179 16.59 1.34 -9.90
N ALA A 180 16.59 0.60 -11.01
CA ALA A 180 16.75 -0.85 -11.00
C ALA A 180 18.12 -1.27 -10.45
N ALA A 181 19.21 -0.60 -10.86
CA ALA A 181 20.55 -0.85 -10.36
C ALA A 181 20.68 -0.57 -8.85
N ALA A 182 19.95 0.43 -8.34
CA ALA A 182 19.89 0.74 -6.91
C ALA A 182 18.93 -0.19 -6.12
N GLY A 183 18.15 -1.04 -6.79
CA GLY A 183 17.14 -1.88 -6.15
C GLY A 183 15.98 -1.09 -5.55
N VAL A 184 15.75 0.15 -6.01
CA VAL A 184 14.72 1.04 -5.47
C VAL A 184 13.48 0.97 -6.37
N PRO A 185 12.34 0.46 -5.87
CA PRO A 185 11.09 0.49 -6.63
C PRO A 185 10.62 1.95 -6.81
N ALA A 186 9.87 2.20 -7.87
CA ALA A 186 9.38 3.54 -8.17
C ALA A 186 7.97 3.55 -8.72
N VAL A 187 7.20 4.57 -8.36
CA VAL A 187 5.92 4.89 -8.99
C VAL A 187 6.00 6.25 -9.67
N GLU A 188 5.28 6.40 -10.78
CA GLU A 188 5.13 7.68 -11.48
C GLU A 188 3.66 8.08 -11.43
N ILE A 189 3.39 9.30 -10.98
CA ILE A 189 2.06 9.92 -11.04
C ILE A 189 2.00 10.91 -12.19
N ASP A 190 0.86 11.04 -12.86
CA ASP A 190 0.63 12.14 -13.81
C ASP A 190 -0.12 13.25 -13.09
N ALA A 191 0.54 14.39 -12.89
CA ALA A 191 -0.03 15.50 -12.12
C ALA A 191 -1.20 16.19 -12.84
N ARG A 192 -1.40 15.93 -14.14
CA ARG A 192 -2.54 16.44 -14.92
C ARG A 192 -3.80 15.59 -14.75
N GLU A 193 -3.63 14.36 -14.28
CA GLU A 193 -4.69 13.38 -14.06
C GLU A 193 -5.04 13.26 -12.56
N GLU A 194 -6.11 12.54 -12.26
CA GLU A 194 -6.45 12.21 -10.87
C GLU A 194 -5.51 11.13 -10.33
N TRP A 195 -4.43 11.56 -9.67
CA TRP A 195 -3.45 10.67 -9.03
C TRP A 195 -3.67 10.51 -7.51
N GLU A 196 -4.44 11.40 -6.88
CA GLU A 196 -4.81 11.32 -5.46
C GLU A 196 -6.29 10.97 -5.33
N ARG A 197 -6.60 9.79 -4.79
CA ARG A 197 -7.97 9.34 -4.55
C ARG A 197 -8.28 9.34 -3.06
N ALA A 198 -9.42 9.93 -2.70
CA ALA A 198 -9.96 9.81 -1.35
C ALA A 198 -10.56 8.41 -1.12
N GLU A 199 -10.20 7.80 -0.01
CA GLU A 199 -10.70 6.51 0.45
C GLU A 199 -11.55 6.70 1.73
N PRO A 200 -12.29 5.66 2.18
CA PRO A 200 -13.04 5.71 3.44
C PRO A 200 -12.19 6.16 4.64
N ASP A 201 -12.85 6.68 5.66
CA ASP A 201 -12.22 7.13 6.93
C ASP A 201 -11.13 8.21 6.76
N GLY A 202 -11.15 8.94 5.63
CA GLY A 202 -10.18 9.99 5.33
C GLY A 202 -8.82 9.47 4.86
N ALA A 203 -8.71 8.17 4.57
CA ALA A 203 -7.56 7.57 3.93
C ALA A 203 -7.37 8.11 2.50
N VAL A 204 -6.16 7.95 1.96
CA VAL A 204 -5.81 8.39 0.61
C VAL A 204 -5.07 7.29 -0.12
N ALA A 205 -5.40 7.10 -1.40
CA ALA A 205 -4.64 6.27 -2.31
C ALA A 205 -3.91 7.14 -3.35
N ILE A 206 -2.61 6.90 -3.50
CA ILE A 206 -1.78 7.43 -4.59
C ILE A 206 -1.87 6.43 -5.75
N VAL A 207 -2.41 6.89 -6.87
CA VAL A 207 -2.71 6.08 -8.06
C VAL A 207 -1.68 6.41 -9.14
N PRO A 208 -0.77 5.49 -9.47
CA PRO A 208 0.25 5.79 -10.46
C PRO A 208 -0.23 5.50 -11.89
N VAL A 209 0.34 6.24 -12.82
CA VAL A 209 0.30 5.88 -14.24
C VAL A 209 1.25 4.71 -14.52
N ARG A 210 2.38 4.65 -13.80
CA ARG A 210 3.45 3.66 -14.00
C ARG A 210 4.05 3.16 -12.69
N SER A 211 4.53 1.91 -12.71
CA SER A 211 5.27 1.31 -11.58
C SER A 211 6.49 0.54 -12.10
N LEU A 212 7.59 0.61 -11.37
CA LEU A 212 8.91 0.09 -11.73
C LEU A 212 9.53 -0.62 -10.52
N GLY A 213 10.29 -1.69 -10.76
CA GLY A 213 11.07 -2.38 -9.71
C GLY A 213 10.24 -3.12 -8.64
N PHE A 214 8.91 -3.13 -8.72
CA PHE A 214 8.07 -3.88 -7.77
C PHE A 214 8.05 -5.38 -8.07
N PRO A 215 8.01 -6.25 -7.05
CA PRO A 215 7.82 -7.67 -7.24
C PRO A 215 6.41 -7.97 -7.78
N ALA A 216 6.23 -9.19 -8.30
CA ALA A 216 4.92 -9.72 -8.64
C ALA A 216 3.95 -9.63 -7.44
N CYS A 217 2.66 -9.43 -7.71
CA CYS A 217 1.68 -9.44 -6.63
C CYS A 217 1.59 -10.84 -6.01
N PRO A 218 1.08 -10.97 -4.76
CA PRO A 218 1.05 -12.24 -4.04
C PRO A 218 0.41 -13.38 -4.84
N ALA A 219 -0.67 -13.09 -5.57
CA ALA A 219 -1.34 -14.07 -6.41
C ALA A 219 -0.46 -14.55 -7.58
N CYS A 220 0.26 -13.64 -8.25
CA CYS A 220 1.18 -14.00 -9.34
C CYS A 220 2.43 -14.72 -8.82
N ALA A 221 2.97 -14.28 -7.67
CA ALA A 221 4.09 -14.95 -7.02
C ALA A 221 3.70 -16.39 -6.61
N ALA A 222 2.52 -16.57 -6.02
CA ALA A 222 1.98 -17.88 -5.69
C ALA A 222 1.69 -18.73 -6.92
N GLY A 223 1.19 -18.13 -8.02
CA GLY A 223 0.98 -18.82 -9.29
C GLY A 223 2.29 -19.37 -9.88
N ALA A 224 3.31 -18.52 -10.01
CA ALA A 224 4.62 -18.92 -10.51
C ALA A 224 5.27 -20.00 -9.63
N ARG A 225 5.08 -19.88 -8.31
CA ARG A 225 5.54 -20.89 -7.38
C ARG A 225 4.79 -22.22 -7.53
N ALA A 226 3.47 -22.18 -7.67
CA ALA A 226 2.65 -23.36 -7.92
C ALA A 226 3.03 -24.05 -9.24
N ASP A 227 3.40 -23.29 -10.27
CA ASP A 227 3.92 -23.85 -11.52
C ASP A 227 5.23 -24.60 -11.30
N ALA A 228 6.16 -24.02 -10.53
CA ALA A 228 7.43 -24.67 -10.18
C ALA A 228 7.24 -25.93 -9.32
N ASP A 229 6.39 -25.86 -8.29
CA ASP A 229 6.09 -26.98 -7.40
C ASP A 229 5.36 -28.12 -8.15
N ARG A 230 4.49 -27.80 -9.12
CA ARG A 230 3.88 -28.81 -10.01
C ARG A 230 4.92 -29.57 -10.82
N ALA A 231 5.98 -28.90 -11.27
CA ALA A 231 7.07 -29.54 -12.02
C ALA A 231 7.90 -30.50 -11.16
N LEU A 232 7.98 -30.27 -9.84
CA LEU A 232 8.70 -31.16 -8.91
C LEU A 232 7.93 -32.46 -8.61
N GLY A 233 6.60 -32.46 -8.74
CA GLY A 233 5.75 -33.61 -8.43
C GLY A 233 5.60 -33.88 -6.93
N GLY A 234 4.97 -35.01 -6.59
CA GLY A 234 4.82 -35.47 -5.21
C GLY A 234 4.08 -34.49 -4.29
N GLU A 235 4.63 -34.29 -3.09
CA GLU A 235 4.05 -33.39 -2.08
C GLU A 235 3.98 -31.92 -2.55
N ALA A 236 4.99 -31.45 -3.28
CA ALA A 236 5.03 -30.07 -3.78
C ALA A 236 3.88 -29.81 -4.76
N ALA A 237 3.66 -30.71 -5.71
CA ALA A 237 2.56 -30.58 -6.67
C ALA A 237 1.18 -30.60 -6.01
N GLU A 238 0.98 -31.39 -4.94
CA GLU A 238 -0.29 -31.39 -4.20
C GLU A 238 -0.52 -30.07 -3.45
N ILE A 239 0.52 -29.50 -2.84
CA ILE A 239 0.46 -28.18 -2.21
C ILE A 239 0.16 -27.10 -3.25
N ALA A 240 0.75 -27.18 -4.45
CA ALA A 240 0.51 -26.25 -5.54
C ALA A 240 -0.97 -26.20 -5.96
N GLU A 241 -1.63 -27.36 -6.04
CA GLU A 241 -3.07 -27.44 -6.31
C GLU A 241 -3.89 -26.78 -5.19
N LEU A 242 -3.57 -27.07 -3.92
CA LEU A 242 -4.25 -26.47 -2.77
C LEU A 242 -4.10 -24.94 -2.72
N GLU A 243 -2.91 -24.43 -3.01
CA GLU A 243 -2.63 -22.99 -3.08
C GLU A 243 -3.33 -22.33 -4.28
N ALA A 244 -3.45 -23.00 -5.42
CA ALA A 244 -4.25 -22.51 -6.54
C ALA A 244 -5.74 -22.39 -6.20
N TYR A 245 -6.29 -23.32 -5.39
CA TYR A 245 -7.65 -23.18 -4.86
C TYR A 245 -7.77 -22.04 -3.84
N ARG A 246 -6.79 -21.90 -2.92
CA ARG A 246 -6.76 -20.81 -1.94
C ARG A 246 -6.65 -19.43 -2.57
N ALA A 247 -5.80 -19.26 -3.58
CA ALA A 247 -5.63 -18.00 -4.31
C ALA A 247 -6.91 -17.57 -5.05
N ARG A 248 -7.77 -18.53 -5.42
CA ARG A 248 -9.10 -18.28 -6.00
C ARG A 248 -10.19 -18.02 -4.95
N GLY A 249 -9.85 -18.04 -3.66
CA GLY A 249 -10.79 -17.87 -2.56
C GLY A 249 -11.67 -19.10 -2.29
N LEU A 250 -11.28 -20.28 -2.79
CA LEU A 250 -12.06 -21.52 -2.63
C LEU A 250 -11.73 -22.28 -1.34
N LEU A 251 -10.55 -22.03 -0.75
CA LEU A 251 -10.09 -22.70 0.48
C LEU A 251 -9.40 -21.69 1.41
N GLY A 252 -9.76 -21.70 2.69
CA GLY A 252 -9.11 -20.87 3.71
C GLY A 252 -9.18 -19.35 3.43
N PRO A 253 -8.45 -18.54 4.21
CA PRO A 253 -8.28 -17.13 3.87
C PRO A 253 -7.45 -17.01 2.58
N ALA A 254 -7.86 -16.12 1.67
CA ALA A 254 -7.06 -15.82 0.48
C ALA A 254 -5.65 -15.33 0.87
N LEU A 255 -4.67 -15.64 0.04
CA LEU A 255 -3.30 -15.11 0.19
C LEU A 255 -3.39 -13.58 0.28
N ARG A 256 -3.09 -13.05 1.45
CA ARG A 256 -3.03 -11.60 1.64
C ARG A 256 -1.73 -11.10 1.03
N THR A 257 -1.74 -9.86 0.54
CA THR A 257 -0.50 -9.09 0.44
C THR A 257 0.18 -9.14 1.81
N PRO A 258 1.50 -9.39 1.89
CA PRO A 258 2.22 -9.05 3.10
C PRO A 258 1.95 -7.56 3.32
N VAL A 259 1.08 -7.25 4.27
CA VAL A 259 0.93 -5.90 4.80
C VAL A 259 1.97 -5.82 5.90
N PRO A 260 3.05 -5.04 5.79
CA PRO A 260 3.81 -4.73 6.97
C PRO A 260 3.03 -3.63 7.69
N ALA A 261 2.17 -3.98 8.63
CA ALA A 261 1.77 -3.01 9.64
C ALA A 261 1.51 -3.78 10.93
N ALA A 262 2.57 -3.87 11.73
CA ALA A 262 2.46 -4.26 13.12
C ALA A 262 1.48 -3.33 13.83
N THR A 263 0.59 -3.93 14.62
CA THR A 263 -0.12 -3.26 15.71
C THR A 263 0.92 -2.86 16.77
N PRO A 264 0.96 -1.62 17.28
CA PRO A 264 1.84 -1.27 18.38
C PRO A 264 1.45 -2.06 19.64
N GLY A 265 2.39 -2.82 20.21
CA GLY A 265 2.25 -3.45 21.53
C GLY A 265 2.15 -4.98 21.56
N THR A 266 2.13 -5.65 20.41
CA THR A 266 2.32 -7.10 20.36
C THR A 266 3.43 -7.37 19.36
N ALA A 267 4.54 -7.95 19.83
CA ALA A 267 5.51 -8.53 18.90
C ALA A 267 4.73 -9.49 17.99
N PRO A 268 4.72 -9.29 16.65
CA PRO A 268 4.16 -10.31 15.79
C PRO A 268 4.88 -11.60 16.14
N ALA A 269 4.12 -12.70 16.31
CA ALA A 269 4.73 -14.01 16.30
C ALA A 269 5.65 -14.06 15.07
N PRO A 270 6.90 -14.54 15.21
CA PRO A 270 7.82 -14.57 14.07
C PRO A 270 7.07 -15.21 12.92
N ALA A 271 6.98 -14.51 11.79
CA ALA A 271 6.44 -15.10 10.58
C ALA A 271 7.27 -16.35 10.33
N GLU A 272 6.66 -17.52 10.52
CA GLU A 272 7.37 -18.79 10.34
C GLU A 272 7.93 -18.82 8.91
N GLU A 273 9.14 -19.38 8.76
CA GLU A 273 9.81 -19.40 7.47
C GLU A 273 8.90 -20.04 6.42
N PRO A 274 8.75 -19.40 5.24
CA PRO A 274 8.12 -20.04 4.11
C PRO A 274 8.78 -21.40 3.90
N ASP A 275 7.97 -22.45 3.87
CA ASP A 275 8.39 -23.84 3.61
C ASP A 275 8.96 -24.61 4.79
N ALA A 276 8.91 -24.03 6.00
CA ALA A 276 9.18 -24.79 7.21
C ALA A 276 8.30 -26.06 7.24
N PRO A 277 8.82 -27.22 7.65
CA PRO A 277 7.98 -28.40 7.86
C PRO A 277 7.04 -28.18 9.07
N PHE A 278 6.01 -29.00 9.22
CA PHE A 278 5.24 -29.03 10.46
C PHE A 278 6.14 -29.34 11.65
N SER A 279 6.12 -28.46 12.64
CA SER A 279 6.77 -28.64 13.93
C SER A 279 6.13 -29.81 14.68
N GLU A 280 6.85 -30.39 15.65
CA GLU A 280 6.30 -31.47 16.47
C GLU A 280 5.06 -31.03 17.26
N ALA A 281 5.02 -29.78 17.73
CA ALA A 281 3.89 -29.21 18.44
C ALA A 281 2.63 -29.18 17.55
N GLU A 282 2.75 -28.73 16.30
CA GLU A 282 1.61 -28.72 15.36
C GLU A 282 1.17 -30.14 14.98
N ARG A 283 2.12 -31.07 14.81
CA ARG A 283 1.80 -32.48 14.55
C ARG A 283 1.01 -33.07 15.71
N ALA A 284 1.41 -32.79 16.95
CA ALA A 284 0.71 -33.22 18.15
C ALA A 284 -0.70 -32.59 18.26
N GLU A 285 -0.82 -31.29 18.01
CA GLU A 285 -2.10 -30.57 18.05
C GLU A 285 -3.09 -31.11 17.00
N LEU A 286 -2.63 -31.33 15.76
CA LEU A 286 -3.45 -31.89 14.70
C LEU A 286 -3.92 -33.31 15.06
N ARG A 287 -3.04 -34.16 15.60
CA ARG A 287 -3.41 -35.50 16.08
C ARG A 287 -4.46 -35.46 17.19
N ALA A 288 -4.33 -34.52 18.12
CA ALA A 288 -5.27 -34.39 19.24
C ALA A 288 -6.67 -33.93 18.80
N ARG A 289 -6.74 -33.11 17.74
CA ARG A 289 -8.00 -32.50 17.29
C ARG A 289 -8.69 -33.26 16.15
N PHE A 290 -7.94 -34.02 15.36
CA PHE A 290 -8.48 -34.64 14.15
C PHE A 290 -9.32 -35.88 14.45
N SER A 291 -10.54 -35.88 13.92
CA SER A 291 -11.38 -37.07 13.81
C SER A 291 -12.07 -37.04 12.45
N CYS A 292 -11.99 -38.13 11.71
CA CYS A 292 -12.61 -38.24 10.40
C CYS A 292 -14.12 -38.47 10.54
N PRO A 293 -14.99 -37.58 10.03
CA PRO A 293 -16.43 -37.76 10.11
C PRO A 293 -16.95 -38.95 9.29
N ASP A 294 -16.17 -39.43 8.30
CA ASP A 294 -16.60 -40.49 7.38
C ASP A 294 -16.30 -41.90 7.92
N CYS A 295 -15.16 -42.10 8.59
CA CYS A 295 -14.72 -43.41 9.07
C CYS A 295 -14.52 -43.48 10.60
N GLY A 296 -14.64 -42.37 11.31
CA GLY A 296 -14.37 -42.27 12.75
C GLY A 296 -12.89 -42.36 13.15
N GLY A 297 -11.98 -42.61 12.19
CA GLY A 297 -10.55 -42.74 12.44
C GLY A 297 -9.85 -41.41 12.74
N ALA A 298 -8.75 -41.48 13.48
CA ALA A 298 -7.89 -40.33 13.82
C ALA A 298 -6.48 -40.40 13.19
N ALA A 299 -6.24 -41.36 12.30
CA ALA A 299 -4.93 -41.53 11.67
C ALA A 299 -4.58 -40.33 10.78
N ILE A 300 -3.37 -39.78 10.94
CA ILE A 300 -2.83 -38.72 10.08
C ILE A 300 -1.48 -39.16 9.54
N ALA A 301 -1.35 -39.14 8.22
CA ALA A 301 -0.09 -39.26 7.51
C ALA A 301 0.50 -37.86 7.29
N PHE A 302 1.65 -37.57 7.90
CA PHE A 302 2.33 -36.30 7.75
C PHE A 302 3.40 -36.39 6.66
N GLY A 303 3.33 -35.49 5.69
CA GLY A 303 4.46 -35.06 4.88
C GLY A 303 5.33 -34.05 5.61
N ALA A 304 6.19 -33.35 4.87
CA ALA A 304 6.96 -32.24 5.43
C ALA A 304 6.02 -31.10 5.82
N ARG A 305 5.14 -30.68 4.90
CA ARG A 305 4.29 -29.49 4.93
C ARG A 305 2.82 -29.77 4.70
N ILE A 306 2.43 -31.00 4.40
CA ILE A 306 1.02 -31.38 4.24
C ILE A 306 0.66 -32.57 5.13
N ALA A 307 -0.51 -32.50 5.74
CA ALA A 307 -1.07 -33.56 6.57
C ALA A 307 -2.27 -34.14 5.84
N ARG A 308 -2.33 -35.47 5.78
CA ARG A 308 -3.38 -36.22 5.08
C ARG A 308 -4.01 -37.25 5.98
N HIS A 309 -5.28 -37.53 5.75
CA HIS A 309 -5.98 -38.64 6.39
C HIS A 309 -6.14 -39.82 5.41
N PRO A 310 -5.55 -40.99 5.70
CA PRO A 310 -5.75 -42.20 4.93
C PRO A 310 -7.07 -42.87 5.32
N CYS A 311 -8.18 -42.42 4.74
CA CYS A 311 -9.50 -43.00 5.00
C CYS A 311 -9.63 -44.39 4.34
N PRO A 312 -10.06 -45.44 5.05
CA PRO A 312 -10.19 -46.78 4.47
C PRO A 312 -11.05 -46.79 3.20
N GLY A 313 -10.56 -47.44 2.14
CA GLY A 313 -11.28 -47.54 0.86
C GLY A 313 -11.38 -46.24 0.05
N ARG A 314 -10.66 -45.18 0.44
CA ARG A 314 -10.63 -43.88 -0.25
C ARG A 314 -9.19 -43.40 -0.45
N PRO A 315 -8.92 -42.55 -1.45
CA PRO A 315 -7.63 -41.88 -1.56
C PRO A 315 -7.38 -41.02 -0.31
N SER A 316 -6.11 -40.90 0.07
CA SER A 316 -5.70 -40.07 1.19
C SER A 316 -6.12 -38.61 0.93
N ARG A 317 -6.80 -37.98 1.89
CA ARG A 317 -7.34 -36.63 1.73
C ARG A 317 -6.53 -35.63 2.53
N PRO A 318 -6.17 -34.47 1.96
CA PRO A 318 -5.55 -33.41 2.75
C PRO A 318 -6.49 -32.99 3.87
N ILE A 319 -5.90 -32.71 5.04
CA ILE A 319 -6.60 -32.18 6.22
C ILE A 319 -6.04 -30.82 6.62
N ALA A 320 -4.74 -30.60 6.39
CA ALA A 320 -4.04 -29.34 6.62
C ALA A 320 -2.77 -29.26 5.78
N TRP A 321 -2.29 -28.05 5.49
CA TRP A 321 -0.98 -27.83 4.89
C TRP A 321 -0.38 -26.50 5.35
N ARG A 322 0.92 -26.31 5.12
CA ARG A 322 1.60 -25.02 5.27
C ARG A 322 1.63 -24.30 3.93
N GLY A 323 0.96 -23.15 3.89
CA GLY A 323 0.85 -22.33 2.70
C GLY A 323 2.12 -21.58 2.36
N TYR A 324 2.13 -20.93 1.19
CA TYR A 324 3.30 -20.19 0.71
C TYR A 324 3.62 -18.93 1.53
N ASP A 325 2.67 -18.48 2.34
CA ASP A 325 2.81 -17.41 3.32
C ASP A 325 3.23 -17.89 4.71
N GLY A 326 3.62 -19.17 4.85
CA GLY A 326 4.00 -19.80 6.12
C GLY A 326 2.81 -20.16 7.02
N ALA A 327 1.59 -19.74 6.67
CA ALA A 327 0.42 -20.00 7.47
C ALA A 327 0.01 -21.48 7.41
N ARG A 328 -0.32 -22.07 8.57
CA ARG A 328 -0.98 -23.37 8.64
C ARG A 328 -2.44 -23.22 8.23
N ILE A 329 -2.81 -23.86 7.12
CA ILE A 329 -4.17 -23.89 6.61
C ILE A 329 -4.79 -25.24 6.93
N GLU A 330 -5.89 -25.22 7.67
CA GLU A 330 -6.67 -26.41 8.01
C GLU A 330 -7.97 -26.42 7.20
N LEU A 331 -8.24 -27.54 6.52
CA LEU A 331 -9.49 -27.72 5.80
C LEU A 331 -10.66 -27.89 6.78
N THR A 332 -11.83 -27.39 6.39
CA THR A 332 -13.01 -27.35 7.27
C THR A 332 -13.88 -28.60 7.20
N TRP A 333 -13.68 -29.46 6.20
CA TRP A 333 -14.55 -30.62 5.97
C TRP A 333 -14.60 -31.61 7.15
N TRP A 334 -13.51 -31.73 7.92
CA TRP A 334 -13.42 -32.59 9.11
C TRP A 334 -13.65 -31.83 10.44
N LYS A 335 -13.84 -30.50 10.40
CA LYS A 335 -14.13 -29.68 11.58
C LYS A 335 -15.62 -29.65 11.95
N ARG A 336 -16.46 -30.34 11.18
CA ARG A 336 -17.88 -30.48 11.51
C ARG A 336 -18.02 -31.36 12.76
N PRO A 337 -18.87 -30.99 13.74
CA PRO A 337 -19.19 -31.90 14.83
C PRO A 337 -19.73 -33.21 14.24
N ALA A 338 -19.41 -34.34 14.89
CA ALA A 338 -19.97 -35.63 14.50
C ALA A 338 -21.50 -35.49 14.43
N GLY A 339 -22.07 -35.68 13.23
CA GLY A 339 -23.51 -35.79 13.09
C GLY A 339 -24.02 -36.97 13.92
N PRO A 340 -25.31 -36.98 14.31
CA PRO A 340 -25.88 -38.12 15.02
C PRO A 340 -25.63 -39.40 14.22
N ALA A 341 -25.21 -40.46 14.91
CA ALA A 341 -24.96 -41.76 14.29
C ALA A 341 -26.20 -42.18 13.46
N PRO A 342 -26.01 -42.71 12.23
CA PRO A 342 -27.12 -43.20 11.44
C PRO A 342 -27.87 -44.26 12.24
N ARG A 343 -29.19 -44.07 12.41
CA ARG A 343 -30.05 -45.06 13.05
C ARG A 343 -30.01 -46.33 12.19
N ARG A 344 -29.53 -47.42 12.79
CA ARG A 344 -29.62 -48.77 12.23
C ARG A 344 -31.06 -49.25 12.21
#